data_AF-A0A1E7N7N5-F1
#
_entry.id   AF-A0A1E7N7N5-F1
#
_cell.length_a   1.000
_cell.length_b   1.000
_cell.length_c   1.000
_cell.angle_alpha   90.00
_cell.angle_beta   90.00
_cell.angle_gamma   90.00
#
_symmetry.space_group_name_H-M   'P 1'
#
loop_
_entity.id
_entity.type
_entity.pdbx_description
1 polymer ?
#
loop_
_entity_poly.entity_id
_entity_poly.type
_entity_poly.pdbx_seq_one_letter_code
_entity_poly.pdbx_strand_id
1 'polypeptide(L)'
;MASTPALVSALRELGDRPAVVADGRAISGIGLLLGVSPPGGLPRALADRVAEHAALAPSAARAAEERLRHWAGVLGPPPIRHTVLHPATDLAVELALATLLAGGTVHCADPDQAPEQQLTAIAANGTTHLSLPSTLLWRLSRQPGLAEHDLAALRLVLHVGPEPRQDDVYAAVDALGAVLAHVRAPHSEAEAADRRLRADAETATAAAWKHSIGVTAEQITGFGAHLDRAVLSALLHTLQQAGVLTDPSRGWSEAELLATALVTPAQRPRVGRWLDALARHGLITRQDGGAQGPLFHGAPEITAAHVREAWRPAVESWADGLGTAPVLDRVRRSALRLPKLLTGEEAPRPAAAPVRWAAARGYLGAALGTLVRATAETHDGPRPLRVLELDRDGAETAVARALAARPRQNADHHLAPDGGRYDVVVATAAGRPDGEVPALVDQLAPGGRLLLLAPVTEQLDLLITGDHRGLTAHPADHWRAALTAAGCPTVLTLPADGHPMGLLGQGLFAARVD
;
A
#
# COMPACT_ATOMS: atom_id res chain seq x y z
N MET A 1 -24.34 2.04 30.09
CA MET A 1 -24.43 0.60 30.44
C MET A 1 -23.57 -0.17 29.45
N ALA A 2 -22.58 -0.93 29.92
CA ALA A 2 -21.71 -1.70 29.02
C ALA A 2 -22.54 -2.78 28.32
N SER A 3 -22.69 -2.69 27.00
CA SER A 3 -23.40 -3.72 26.22
C SER A 3 -22.56 -4.99 26.21
N THR A 4 -23.08 -6.07 26.78
CA THR A 4 -22.50 -7.41 26.65
C THR A 4 -22.30 -7.74 25.16
N PRO A 5 -21.18 -8.40 24.77
CA PRO A 5 -21.00 -8.88 23.39
C PRO A 5 -22.21 -9.70 22.92
N ALA A 6 -22.63 -9.53 21.68
CA ALA A 6 -23.81 -10.21 21.14
C ALA A 6 -23.63 -11.73 21.14
N LEU A 7 -22.42 -12.22 20.84
CA LEU A 7 -22.12 -13.65 20.89
C LEU A 7 -22.31 -14.23 22.31
N VAL A 8 -21.89 -13.50 23.34
CA VAL A 8 -22.05 -13.92 24.74
C VAL A 8 -23.52 -13.94 25.12
N SER A 9 -24.30 -12.94 24.68
CA SER A 9 -25.76 -12.93 24.87
C SER A 9 -26.44 -14.11 24.19
N ALA A 10 -26.09 -14.40 22.93
CA ALA A 10 -26.65 -15.54 22.18
C ALA A 10 -26.34 -16.89 22.85
N LEU A 11 -25.11 -17.07 23.36
CA LEU A 11 -24.73 -18.27 24.12
C LEU A 11 -25.50 -18.41 25.45
N ARG A 12 -25.80 -17.30 26.12
CA ARG A 12 -26.67 -17.31 27.32
C ARG A 12 -28.11 -17.68 26.96
N GLU A 13 -28.62 -17.20 25.84
CA GLU A 13 -29.97 -17.54 25.34
C GLU A 13 -30.08 -19.00 24.87
N LEU A 14 -28.99 -19.59 24.38
CA LEU A 14 -28.91 -21.03 24.15
C LEU A 14 -29.08 -21.79 25.47
N GLY A 15 -28.49 -21.29 26.56
CA GLY A 15 -28.67 -21.86 27.90
C GLY A 15 -28.10 -23.27 27.98
N ASP A 16 -28.94 -24.22 28.42
CA ASP A 16 -28.62 -25.64 28.49
C ASP A 16 -28.81 -26.39 27.16
N ARG A 17 -29.30 -25.71 26.11
CA ARG A 17 -29.45 -26.33 24.79
C ARG A 17 -28.08 -26.63 24.18
N PRO A 18 -27.95 -27.71 23.38
CA PRO A 18 -26.72 -28.02 22.65
C PRO A 18 -26.31 -26.86 21.75
N ALA A 19 -25.15 -26.27 22.04
CA ALA A 19 -24.51 -25.26 21.22
C ALA A 19 -23.53 -25.92 20.25
N VAL A 20 -22.71 -26.84 20.75
CA VAL A 20 -21.72 -27.59 19.96
C VAL A 20 -21.87 -29.08 20.21
N VAL A 21 -21.89 -29.87 19.14
CA VAL A 21 -21.91 -31.33 19.19
C VAL A 21 -20.66 -31.85 18.47
N ALA A 22 -19.85 -32.63 19.16
CA ALA A 22 -18.63 -33.24 18.61
C ALA A 22 -18.45 -34.64 19.23
N ASP A 23 -18.11 -35.64 18.41
CA ASP A 23 -17.88 -37.04 18.85
C ASP A 23 -19.01 -37.60 19.74
N GLY A 24 -20.26 -37.29 19.40
CA GLY A 24 -21.44 -37.71 20.16
C GLY A 24 -21.63 -37.01 21.50
N ARG A 25 -20.80 -36.01 21.84
CA ARG A 25 -20.92 -35.19 23.05
C ARG A 25 -21.51 -33.83 22.72
N ALA A 26 -22.54 -33.43 23.46
CA ALA A 26 -23.15 -32.12 23.38
C ALA A 26 -22.61 -31.18 24.48
N ILE A 27 -22.23 -29.97 24.10
CA ILE A 27 -21.82 -28.89 25.00
C ILE A 27 -22.86 -27.78 24.89
N SER A 28 -23.36 -27.33 26.04
CA SER A 28 -24.34 -26.25 26.10
C SER A 28 -23.73 -24.87 25.89
N GLY A 29 -24.55 -23.87 25.58
CA GLY A 29 -24.09 -22.48 25.46
C GLY A 29 -23.43 -21.97 26.74
N ILE A 30 -24.01 -22.30 27.90
CA ILE A 30 -23.41 -22.01 29.20
C ILE A 30 -22.09 -22.75 29.40
N GLY A 31 -22.01 -24.02 28.98
CA GLY A 31 -20.78 -24.82 29.07
C GLY A 31 -19.61 -24.15 28.33
N LEU A 32 -19.83 -23.65 27.12
CA LEU A 32 -18.79 -22.93 26.36
C LEU A 32 -18.34 -21.65 27.06
N LEU A 33 -19.26 -20.87 27.64
CA LEU A 33 -18.92 -19.66 28.39
C LEU A 33 -18.14 -19.95 29.68
N LEU A 34 -18.34 -21.11 30.28
CA LEU A 34 -17.57 -21.59 31.44
C LEU A 34 -16.24 -22.24 31.06
N GLY A 35 -15.87 -22.24 29.77
CA GLY A 35 -14.61 -22.80 29.30
C GLY A 35 -14.59 -24.32 29.20
N VAL A 36 -15.76 -24.99 29.13
CA VAL A 36 -15.83 -26.42 28.84
C VAL A 36 -15.28 -26.65 27.43
N SER A 37 -14.10 -27.25 27.37
CA SER A 37 -13.42 -27.52 26.11
C SER A 37 -13.75 -28.91 25.60
N PRO A 38 -14.30 -29.05 24.39
CA PRO A 38 -14.33 -30.32 23.68
C PRO A 38 -12.92 -30.81 23.28
N PRO A 39 -12.76 -32.11 22.96
CA PRO A 39 -11.49 -32.67 22.53
C PRO A 39 -11.12 -32.24 21.10
N GLY A 40 -9.91 -31.70 20.93
CA GLY A 40 -9.22 -31.52 19.63
C GLY A 40 -9.90 -30.64 18.57
N GLY A 41 -9.16 -30.36 17.49
CA GLY A 41 -9.69 -29.82 16.23
C GLY A 41 -10.53 -28.54 16.32
N LEU A 42 -11.56 -28.47 15.47
CA LEU A 42 -12.48 -27.34 15.37
C LEU A 42 -13.24 -27.06 16.68
N PRO A 43 -13.77 -28.06 17.42
CA PRO A 43 -14.41 -27.82 18.70
C PRO A 43 -13.52 -27.06 19.69
N ARG A 44 -12.23 -27.43 19.79
CA ARG A 44 -11.28 -26.75 20.69
C ARG A 44 -11.03 -25.31 20.26
N ALA A 45 -10.73 -25.10 18.98
CA ALA A 45 -10.48 -23.77 18.42
C ALA A 45 -11.70 -22.83 18.61
N LEU A 46 -12.91 -23.37 18.49
CA LEU A 46 -14.15 -22.65 18.75
C LEU A 46 -14.27 -22.23 20.22
N ALA A 47 -13.99 -23.13 21.16
CA ALA A 47 -14.03 -22.80 22.59
C ALA A 47 -12.99 -21.73 22.96
N ASP A 48 -11.77 -21.82 22.44
CA ASP A 48 -10.72 -20.83 22.65
C ASP A 48 -11.14 -19.46 22.10
N ARG A 49 -11.71 -19.40 20.88
CA ARG A 49 -12.19 -18.14 20.29
C ARG A 49 -13.40 -17.53 21.00
N VAL A 50 -14.28 -18.36 21.58
CA VAL A 50 -15.38 -17.89 22.46
C VAL A 50 -14.81 -17.22 23.71
N ALA A 51 -13.80 -17.83 24.35
CA ALA A 51 -13.14 -17.26 25.52
C ALA A 51 -12.46 -15.92 25.20
N GLU A 52 -11.76 -15.83 24.07
CA GLU A 52 -11.17 -14.60 23.56
C GLU A 52 -12.24 -13.50 23.37
N HIS A 53 -13.36 -13.83 22.72
CA HIS A 53 -14.47 -12.89 22.51
C HIS A 53 -15.10 -12.42 23.83
N ALA A 54 -15.27 -13.33 24.79
CA ALA A 54 -15.83 -12.99 26.10
C ALA A 54 -14.92 -12.03 26.90
N ALA A 55 -13.61 -12.02 26.62
CA ALA A 55 -12.64 -11.12 27.24
C ALA A 55 -12.55 -9.73 26.58
N LEU A 56 -13.14 -9.52 25.40
CA LEU A 56 -13.05 -8.25 24.67
C LEU A 56 -13.85 -7.13 25.34
N ALA A 57 -13.31 -5.90 25.27
CA ALA A 57 -14.06 -4.70 25.58
C ALA A 57 -15.25 -4.52 24.58
N PRO A 58 -16.39 -3.92 24.99
CA PRO A 58 -17.60 -3.87 24.14
C PRO A 58 -17.43 -3.27 22.73
N SER A 59 -16.57 -2.27 22.57
CA SER A 59 -16.28 -1.67 21.25
C SER A 59 -15.46 -2.59 20.36
N ALA A 60 -14.44 -3.26 20.91
CA ALA A 60 -13.62 -4.24 20.21
C ALA A 60 -14.44 -5.48 19.84
N ALA A 61 -15.32 -5.93 20.75
CA ALA A 61 -16.26 -7.01 20.48
C ALA A 61 -17.20 -6.67 19.32
N ARG A 62 -17.74 -5.45 19.28
CA ARG A 62 -18.60 -5.00 18.16
C ARG A 62 -17.88 -5.08 16.82
N ALA A 63 -16.64 -4.57 16.74
CA ALA A 63 -15.84 -4.62 15.53
C ALA A 63 -15.53 -6.06 15.11
N ALA A 64 -15.18 -6.93 16.08
CA ALA A 64 -14.93 -8.35 15.82
C ALA A 64 -16.21 -9.10 15.35
N GLU A 65 -17.38 -8.71 15.85
CA GLU A 65 -18.68 -9.31 15.53
C GLU A 65 -19.28 -8.86 14.19
N GLU A 66 -18.82 -7.77 13.57
CA GLU A 66 -19.38 -7.27 12.30
C GLU A 66 -19.40 -8.37 11.23
N ARG A 67 -18.28 -9.09 11.13
CA ARG A 67 -18.14 -10.21 10.19
C ARG A 67 -19.00 -11.42 10.58
N LEU A 68 -19.14 -11.70 11.88
CA LEU A 68 -20.02 -12.77 12.37
C LEU A 68 -21.49 -12.47 12.06
N ARG A 69 -21.92 -11.21 12.18
CA ARG A 69 -23.29 -10.79 11.84
C ARG A 69 -23.56 -10.91 10.35
N HIS A 70 -22.58 -10.58 9.51
CA HIS A 70 -22.68 -10.82 8.07
C HIS A 70 -22.94 -12.31 7.78
N TRP A 71 -22.12 -13.20 8.35
CA TRP A 71 -22.30 -14.65 8.18
C TRP A 71 -23.62 -15.17 8.76
N ALA A 72 -24.04 -14.68 9.93
CA ALA A 72 -25.34 -15.02 10.51
C ALA A 72 -26.49 -14.61 9.58
N GLY A 73 -26.38 -13.47 8.89
CA GLY A 73 -27.32 -13.06 7.84
C GLY A 73 -27.33 -14.00 6.64
N VAL A 74 -26.15 -14.48 6.20
CA VAL A 74 -26.01 -15.46 5.09
C VAL A 74 -26.64 -16.81 5.44
N LEU A 75 -26.50 -17.27 6.69
CA LEU A 75 -27.14 -18.48 7.20
C LEU A 75 -28.67 -18.35 7.30
N GLY A 76 -29.21 -17.13 7.24
CA GLY A 76 -30.65 -16.90 7.25
C GLY A 76 -31.34 -17.22 8.58
N PRO A 77 -32.67 -17.43 8.59
CA PRO A 77 -33.43 -17.55 9.83
C PRO A 77 -33.37 -18.96 10.45
N PRO A 78 -33.45 -19.06 11.79
CA PRO A 78 -33.49 -20.33 12.51
C PRO A 78 -34.74 -21.17 12.16
N PRO A 79 -34.70 -22.50 12.41
CA PRO A 79 -33.64 -23.25 13.11
C PRO A 79 -32.41 -23.50 12.24
N ILE A 80 -31.22 -23.22 12.79
CA ILE A 80 -29.94 -23.51 12.15
C ILE A 80 -29.28 -24.68 12.89
N ARG A 81 -29.24 -25.84 12.23
CA ARG A 81 -28.38 -26.98 12.57
C ARG A 81 -27.27 -27.06 11.53
N HIS A 82 -26.08 -26.62 11.91
CA HIS A 82 -24.97 -26.44 10.99
C HIS A 82 -23.92 -27.51 11.20
N THR A 83 -23.75 -28.39 10.23
CA THR A 83 -22.65 -29.36 10.22
C THR A 83 -21.43 -28.73 9.54
N VAL A 84 -20.30 -28.67 10.24
CA VAL A 84 -19.04 -28.13 9.72
C VAL A 84 -18.07 -29.29 9.49
N LEU A 85 -17.88 -29.65 8.22
CA LEU A 85 -16.93 -30.66 7.73
C LEU A 85 -15.69 -29.95 7.17
N HIS A 86 -15.00 -29.21 8.03
CA HIS A 86 -13.82 -28.45 7.64
C HIS A 86 -12.72 -28.64 8.69
N PRO A 87 -11.43 -28.73 8.31
CA PRO A 87 -10.35 -28.60 9.28
C PRO A 87 -10.46 -27.28 10.03
N ALA A 88 -9.86 -27.22 11.22
CA ALA A 88 -9.89 -26.09 12.16
C ALA A 88 -9.17 -24.84 11.62
N THR A 89 -9.73 -24.26 10.57
CA THR A 89 -9.30 -23.00 9.94
C THR A 89 -10.07 -21.84 10.55
N ASP A 90 -9.54 -20.62 10.42
CA ASP A 90 -10.23 -19.41 10.90
C ASP A 90 -11.64 -19.27 10.31
N LEU A 91 -11.83 -19.58 9.03
CA LEU A 91 -13.15 -19.52 8.40
C LEU A 91 -14.13 -20.53 9.01
N ALA A 92 -13.68 -21.76 9.29
CA ALA A 92 -14.52 -22.77 9.92
C ALA A 92 -14.95 -22.34 11.33
N VAL A 93 -14.04 -21.74 12.10
CA VAL A 93 -14.33 -21.16 13.41
C VAL A 93 -15.30 -19.98 13.28
N GLU A 94 -15.10 -19.07 12.32
CA GLU A 94 -16.00 -17.94 12.07
C GLU A 94 -17.43 -18.39 11.74
N LEU A 95 -17.59 -19.38 10.85
CA LEU A 95 -18.91 -19.90 10.46
C LEU A 95 -19.61 -20.60 11.63
N ALA A 96 -18.86 -21.33 12.46
CA ALA A 96 -19.38 -21.93 13.69
C ALA A 96 -19.82 -20.84 14.69
N LEU A 97 -19.00 -19.80 14.91
CA LEU A 97 -19.36 -18.68 15.78
C LEU A 97 -20.58 -17.91 15.28
N ALA A 98 -20.68 -17.67 13.97
CA ALA A 98 -21.83 -17.01 13.37
C ALA A 98 -23.12 -17.84 13.54
N THR A 99 -23.01 -19.18 13.50
CA THR A 99 -24.11 -20.09 13.80
C THR A 99 -24.58 -19.93 15.25
N LEU A 100 -23.64 -19.91 16.20
CA LEU A 100 -23.95 -19.72 17.63
C LEU A 100 -24.57 -18.34 17.88
N LEU A 101 -24.03 -17.30 17.23
CA LEU A 101 -24.57 -15.95 17.28
C LEU A 101 -26.02 -15.87 16.77
N ALA A 102 -26.35 -16.67 15.75
CA ALA A 102 -27.71 -16.80 15.21
C ALA A 102 -28.64 -17.69 16.06
N GLY A 103 -28.16 -18.22 17.20
CA GLY A 103 -28.91 -19.12 18.08
C GLY A 103 -29.04 -20.55 17.55
N GLY A 104 -28.17 -20.95 16.63
CA GLY A 104 -28.11 -22.30 16.06
C GLY A 104 -27.23 -23.26 16.85
N THR A 105 -27.17 -24.50 16.37
CA THR A 105 -26.31 -25.58 16.89
C THR A 105 -25.26 -25.94 15.85
N VAL A 106 -24.00 -26.08 16.28
CA VAL A 106 -22.87 -26.51 15.45
C VAL A 106 -22.59 -27.99 15.68
N HIS A 107 -22.57 -28.78 14.61
CA HIS A 107 -22.10 -30.16 14.62
C HIS A 107 -20.72 -30.18 13.97
N CYS A 108 -19.68 -30.43 14.77
CA CYS A 108 -18.33 -30.61 14.29
C CYS A 108 -18.15 -32.07 13.88
N ALA A 109 -17.89 -32.31 12.60
CA ALA A 109 -17.67 -33.63 12.06
C ALA A 109 -16.31 -33.71 11.36
N ASP A 110 -15.76 -34.92 11.28
CA ASP A 110 -14.44 -35.16 10.71
C ASP A 110 -14.50 -35.19 9.17
N PRO A 111 -13.81 -34.27 8.47
CA PRO A 111 -13.81 -34.22 7.01
C PRO A 111 -13.14 -35.44 6.35
N ASP A 112 -12.31 -36.17 7.10
CA ASP A 112 -11.57 -37.34 6.59
C ASP A 112 -12.34 -38.66 6.74
N GLN A 113 -13.52 -38.64 7.38
CA GLN A 113 -14.42 -39.79 7.42
C GLN A 113 -14.88 -40.23 6.03
N ALA A 114 -15.28 -41.51 5.94
CA ALA A 114 -15.83 -42.07 4.72
C ALA A 114 -17.11 -41.32 4.30
N PRO A 115 -17.30 -41.01 3.00
CA PRO A 115 -18.46 -40.25 2.51
C PRO A 115 -19.82 -40.76 2.99
N GLU A 116 -20.05 -42.08 3.03
CA GLU A 116 -21.32 -42.63 3.53
C GLU A 116 -21.56 -42.40 5.03
N GLN A 117 -20.50 -42.44 5.83
CA GLN A 117 -20.60 -42.13 7.26
C GLN A 117 -20.95 -40.65 7.45
N GLN A 118 -20.36 -39.77 6.62
CA GLN A 118 -20.68 -38.34 6.61
C GLN A 118 -22.14 -38.10 6.20
N LEU A 119 -22.62 -38.72 5.13
CA LEU A 119 -24.03 -38.60 4.70
C LEU A 119 -25.00 -39.13 5.75
N THR A 120 -24.70 -40.27 6.37
CA THR A 120 -25.49 -40.85 7.47
C THR A 120 -25.56 -39.88 8.66
N ALA A 121 -24.44 -39.26 9.03
CA ALA A 121 -24.39 -38.29 10.12
C ALA A 121 -25.15 -37.00 9.76
N ILE A 122 -25.01 -36.49 8.54
CA ILE A 122 -25.72 -35.31 8.05
C ILE A 122 -27.24 -35.52 8.15
N ALA A 123 -27.74 -36.66 7.67
CA ALA A 123 -29.15 -37.03 7.73
C ALA A 123 -29.63 -37.21 9.17
N ALA A 124 -28.91 -38.00 9.99
CA ALA A 124 -29.29 -38.27 11.38
C ALA A 124 -29.36 -37.00 12.25
N ASN A 125 -28.51 -36.00 11.98
CA ASN A 125 -28.51 -34.73 12.71
C ASN A 125 -29.65 -33.78 12.27
N GLY A 126 -30.33 -34.07 11.16
CA GLY A 126 -31.27 -33.15 10.53
C GLY A 126 -30.57 -31.86 10.10
N THR A 127 -29.40 -32.00 9.46
CA THR A 127 -28.56 -30.88 9.07
C THR A 127 -29.31 -29.94 8.14
N THR A 128 -29.35 -28.66 8.50
CA THR A 128 -29.96 -27.60 7.67
C THR A 128 -28.94 -26.81 6.87
N HIS A 129 -27.72 -26.70 7.41
CA HIS A 129 -26.61 -25.96 6.84
C HIS A 129 -25.39 -26.85 6.86
N LEU A 130 -24.63 -26.89 5.77
CA LEU A 130 -23.42 -27.68 5.67
C LEU A 130 -22.27 -26.79 5.18
N SER A 131 -21.14 -26.78 5.91
CA SER A 131 -19.91 -26.12 5.46
C SER A 131 -18.82 -27.14 5.21
N LEU A 132 -18.20 -27.11 4.03
CA LEU A 132 -17.19 -28.09 3.64
C LEU A 132 -16.25 -27.57 2.52
N PRO A 133 -15.05 -28.16 2.37
CA PRO A 133 -14.22 -27.94 1.18
C PRO A 133 -14.95 -28.36 -0.10
N SER A 134 -14.71 -27.66 -1.20
CA SER A 134 -15.34 -27.93 -2.50
C SER A 134 -15.01 -29.33 -3.01
N THR A 135 -13.79 -29.82 -2.78
CA THR A 135 -13.39 -31.19 -3.12
C THR A 135 -14.24 -32.24 -2.42
N LEU A 136 -14.61 -32.00 -1.15
CA LEU A 136 -15.47 -32.89 -0.37
C LEU A 136 -16.92 -32.83 -0.86
N LEU A 137 -17.42 -31.65 -1.21
CA LEU A 137 -18.74 -31.48 -1.82
C LEU A 137 -18.87 -32.33 -3.09
N TRP A 138 -17.89 -32.25 -3.99
CA TRP A 138 -17.93 -33.03 -5.24
C TRP A 138 -17.89 -34.53 -4.98
N ARG A 139 -17.14 -34.97 -3.95
CA ARG A 139 -17.11 -36.37 -3.52
C ARG A 139 -18.46 -36.84 -2.98
N LEU A 140 -19.10 -36.06 -2.11
CA LEU A 140 -20.40 -36.39 -1.52
C LEU A 140 -21.52 -36.39 -2.57
N SER A 141 -21.57 -35.38 -3.44
CA SER A 141 -22.61 -35.25 -4.48
C SER A 141 -22.60 -36.38 -5.52
N ARG A 142 -21.48 -37.11 -5.64
CA ARG A 142 -21.30 -38.22 -6.60
C ARG A 142 -21.33 -39.58 -5.92
N GLN A 143 -21.61 -39.65 -4.62
CA GLN A 143 -21.58 -40.90 -3.88
C GLN A 143 -22.72 -41.83 -4.35
N PRO A 144 -22.42 -43.10 -4.69
CA PRO A 144 -23.46 -44.09 -4.93
C PRO A 144 -24.35 -44.23 -3.68
N GLY A 145 -25.67 -44.30 -3.86
CA GLY A 145 -26.60 -44.40 -2.74
C GLY A 145 -26.95 -43.07 -2.05
N LEU A 146 -26.49 -41.91 -2.56
CA LEU A 146 -26.85 -40.60 -2.00
C LEU A 146 -28.38 -40.43 -1.79
N ALA A 147 -29.18 -40.94 -2.73
CA ALA A 147 -30.64 -40.88 -2.69
C ALA A 147 -31.28 -41.73 -1.58
N GLU A 148 -30.53 -42.63 -0.94
CA GLU A 148 -30.99 -43.44 0.20
C GLU A 148 -30.92 -42.65 1.52
N HIS A 149 -30.22 -41.52 1.54
CA HIS A 149 -30.11 -40.65 2.71
C HIS A 149 -31.18 -39.56 2.68
N ASP A 150 -31.89 -39.37 3.80
CA ASP A 150 -32.85 -38.27 3.95
C ASP A 150 -32.11 -36.94 4.20
N LEU A 151 -31.96 -36.14 3.14
CA LEU A 151 -31.36 -34.82 3.17
C LEU A 151 -32.40 -33.70 3.03
N ALA A 152 -33.70 -33.98 3.19
CA ALA A 152 -34.76 -33.00 2.94
C ALA A 152 -34.69 -31.76 3.86
N ALA A 153 -34.01 -31.85 5.00
CA ALA A 153 -33.78 -30.73 5.90
C ALA A 153 -32.67 -29.78 5.42
N LEU A 154 -31.81 -30.20 4.49
CA LEU A 154 -30.65 -29.45 4.02
C LEU A 154 -31.11 -28.28 3.13
N ARG A 155 -30.79 -27.05 3.54
CA ARG A 155 -31.25 -25.82 2.87
C ARG A 155 -30.10 -25.11 2.15
N LEU A 156 -28.95 -25.05 2.81
CA LEU A 156 -27.78 -24.30 2.33
C LEU A 156 -26.51 -25.13 2.51
N VAL A 157 -25.70 -25.15 1.47
CA VAL A 157 -24.37 -25.76 1.47
C VAL A 157 -23.35 -24.66 1.13
N LEU A 158 -22.53 -24.30 2.11
CA LEU A 158 -21.42 -23.37 1.97
C LEU A 158 -20.16 -24.17 1.60
N HIS A 159 -19.69 -24.01 0.37
CA HIS A 159 -18.50 -24.72 -0.07
C HIS A 159 -17.31 -23.79 -0.29
N VAL A 160 -16.16 -24.18 0.26
CA VAL A 160 -14.94 -23.38 0.29
C VAL A 160 -13.91 -23.95 -0.67
N GLY A 161 -13.31 -23.14 -1.54
CA GLY A 161 -12.30 -23.65 -2.47
C GLY A 161 -12.05 -22.76 -3.67
N PRO A 162 -11.41 -23.29 -4.73
CA PRO A 162 -11.29 -22.57 -6.01
C PRO A 162 -12.66 -22.39 -6.67
N GLU A 163 -12.72 -21.45 -7.62
CA GLU A 163 -13.95 -21.14 -8.34
C GLU A 163 -14.46 -22.39 -9.09
N PRO A 164 -15.70 -22.85 -8.81
CA PRO A 164 -16.20 -24.08 -9.35
C PRO A 164 -16.62 -23.93 -10.81
N ARG A 165 -16.59 -25.03 -11.57
CA ARG A 165 -17.25 -25.06 -12.88
C ARG A 165 -18.76 -25.05 -12.68
N GLN A 166 -19.46 -24.31 -13.52
CA GLN A 166 -20.91 -24.14 -13.42
C GLN A 166 -21.68 -25.48 -13.47
N ASP A 167 -21.24 -26.41 -14.32
CA ASP A 167 -21.85 -27.74 -14.45
C ASP A 167 -21.71 -28.59 -13.17
N ASP A 168 -20.56 -28.49 -12.48
CA ASP A 168 -20.34 -29.22 -11.22
C ASP A 168 -21.27 -28.70 -10.11
N VAL A 169 -21.53 -27.39 -10.09
CA VAL A 169 -22.47 -26.78 -9.15
C VAL A 169 -23.89 -27.26 -9.43
N TYR A 170 -24.35 -27.24 -10.69
CA TYR A 170 -25.70 -27.70 -11.02
C TYR A 170 -25.91 -29.18 -10.68
N ALA A 171 -24.96 -30.05 -11.02
CA ALA A 171 -25.04 -31.46 -10.67
C ALA A 171 -25.12 -31.67 -9.15
N ALA A 172 -24.38 -30.89 -8.36
CA ALA A 172 -24.42 -30.99 -6.91
C ALA A 172 -25.70 -30.38 -6.30
N VAL A 173 -26.27 -29.31 -6.87
CA VAL A 173 -27.59 -28.79 -6.47
C VAL A 173 -28.64 -29.88 -6.67
N ASP A 174 -28.66 -30.49 -7.86
CA ASP A 174 -29.63 -31.53 -8.19
C ASP A 174 -29.48 -32.77 -7.29
N ALA A 175 -28.24 -33.15 -6.98
CA ALA A 175 -27.94 -34.31 -6.15
C ALA A 175 -28.29 -34.11 -4.66
N LEU A 176 -28.05 -32.92 -4.10
CA LEU A 176 -28.23 -32.64 -2.67
C LEU A 176 -29.57 -31.98 -2.35
N GLY A 177 -30.26 -31.41 -3.33
CA GLY A 177 -31.53 -30.70 -3.15
C GLY A 177 -31.42 -29.40 -2.36
N ALA A 178 -30.23 -28.80 -2.27
CA ALA A 178 -29.93 -27.63 -1.44
C ALA A 178 -29.32 -26.48 -2.25
N VAL A 179 -29.49 -25.26 -1.76
CA VAL A 179 -28.82 -24.09 -2.35
C VAL A 179 -27.32 -24.20 -2.08
N LEU A 180 -26.52 -24.06 -3.13
CA LEU A 180 -25.07 -24.00 -3.05
C LEU A 180 -24.61 -22.54 -3.07
N ALA A 181 -23.82 -22.16 -2.07
CA ALA A 181 -23.14 -20.87 -2.05
C ALA A 181 -21.63 -21.09 -1.94
N HIS A 182 -20.91 -20.53 -2.90
CA HIS A 182 -19.46 -20.57 -2.95
C HIS A 182 -18.87 -19.50 -2.05
N VAL A 183 -18.03 -19.91 -1.11
CA VAL A 183 -17.22 -19.01 -0.30
C VAL A 183 -15.78 -19.09 -0.79
N ARG A 184 -15.28 -18.01 -1.41
CA ARG A 184 -13.85 -17.88 -1.65
C ARG A 184 -13.14 -17.81 -0.30
N ALA A 185 -12.32 -18.81 0.00
CA ALA A 185 -11.29 -18.63 1.03
C ALA A 185 -10.36 -17.51 0.55
N PRO A 186 -9.82 -16.65 1.44
CA PRO A 186 -8.56 -16.00 1.09
C PRO A 186 -7.54 -17.12 0.83
N HIS A 187 -7.08 -17.25 -0.41
CA HIS A 187 -6.39 -18.42 -0.95
C HIS A 187 -5.02 -18.70 -0.30
N SER A 188 -4.47 -17.79 0.52
CA SER A 188 -3.19 -17.97 1.22
C SER A 188 -2.92 -16.89 2.29
N GLU A 189 -1.90 -17.10 3.13
CA GLU A 189 -1.34 -16.04 4.00
C GLU A 189 -0.93 -14.79 3.19
N ALA A 190 -0.49 -14.97 1.95
CA ALA A 190 -0.13 -13.89 1.03
C ALA A 190 -1.35 -13.02 0.69
N GLU A 191 -2.52 -13.61 0.40
CA GLU A 191 -3.74 -12.82 0.15
C GLU A 191 -4.23 -12.07 1.41
N ALA A 192 -4.05 -12.66 2.60
CA ALA A 192 -4.34 -11.97 3.86
C ALA A 192 -3.37 -10.79 4.09
N ALA A 193 -2.07 -10.99 3.79
CA ALA A 193 -1.06 -9.94 3.87
C ALA A 193 -1.34 -8.79 2.87
N ASP A 194 -1.80 -9.12 1.67
CA ASP A 194 -2.17 -8.13 0.65
C ASP A 194 -3.42 -7.34 1.02
N ARG A 195 -4.44 -7.98 1.62
CA ARG A 195 -5.60 -7.27 2.17
C ARG A 195 -5.20 -6.34 3.31
N ARG A 196 -4.30 -6.77 4.20
CA ARG A 196 -3.75 -5.92 5.27
C ARG A 196 -3.01 -4.71 4.71
N LEU A 197 -2.14 -4.91 3.71
CA LEU A 197 -1.40 -3.80 3.08
C LEU A 197 -2.34 -2.75 2.47
N ARG A 198 -3.44 -3.18 1.83
CA ARG A 198 -4.47 -2.26 1.31
C ARG A 198 -5.17 -1.47 2.42
N ALA A 199 -5.59 -2.14 3.50
CA ALA A 199 -6.20 -1.48 4.65
C ALA A 199 -5.24 -0.48 5.34
N ASP A 200 -3.96 -0.84 5.44
CA ASP A 200 -2.91 0.05 5.98
C ASP A 200 -2.72 1.29 5.10
N ALA A 201 -2.74 1.12 3.77
CA ALA A 201 -2.63 2.22 2.80
C ALA A 201 -3.85 3.16 2.82
N GLU A 202 -5.07 2.61 2.98
CA GLU A 202 -6.29 3.40 3.18
C GLU A 202 -6.20 4.23 4.47
N THR A 203 -5.77 3.60 5.57
CA THR A 203 -5.56 4.27 6.86
C THR A 203 -4.49 5.36 6.75
N ALA A 204 -3.38 5.08 6.06
CA ALA A 204 -2.32 6.03 5.81
C ALA A 204 -2.79 7.23 4.97
N THR A 205 -3.60 7.00 3.95
CA THR A 205 -4.22 8.05 3.14
C THR A 205 -5.14 8.92 3.98
N ALA A 206 -6.02 8.33 4.80
CA ALA A 206 -6.89 9.07 5.69
C ALA A 206 -6.13 9.90 6.74
N ALA A 207 -5.02 9.37 7.28
CA ALA A 207 -4.15 10.10 8.20
C ALA A 207 -3.44 11.28 7.51
N ALA A 208 -2.99 11.08 6.27
CA ALA A 208 -2.29 12.09 5.49
C ALA A 208 -3.19 13.23 4.99
N TRP A 209 -4.50 12.98 4.82
CA TRP A 209 -5.47 13.96 4.32
C TRP A 209 -5.43 15.31 5.04
N LYS A 210 -5.14 15.33 6.34
CA LYS A 210 -5.03 16.56 7.14
C LYS A 210 -3.98 17.53 6.60
N HIS A 211 -2.96 17.01 5.92
CA HIS A 211 -1.86 17.78 5.33
C HIS A 211 -2.17 18.31 3.91
N SER A 212 -3.31 17.96 3.33
CA SER A 212 -3.76 18.46 2.03
C SER A 212 -5.05 19.27 2.10
N ILE A 213 -5.54 19.61 3.30
CA ILE A 213 -6.74 20.44 3.48
C ILE A 213 -6.49 21.82 2.86
N GLY A 214 -7.40 22.24 1.98
CA GLY A 214 -7.35 23.55 1.31
C GLY A 214 -6.44 23.60 0.08
N VAL A 215 -5.65 22.54 -0.19
CA VAL A 215 -4.78 22.48 -1.37
C VAL A 215 -5.57 21.92 -2.56
N THR A 216 -5.65 22.70 -3.65
CA THR A 216 -6.39 22.30 -4.85
C THR A 216 -5.47 21.76 -5.95
N ALA A 217 -6.03 20.97 -6.87
CA ALA A 217 -5.30 20.50 -8.05
C ALA A 217 -4.82 21.66 -8.93
N GLU A 218 -5.68 22.67 -9.13
CA GLU A 218 -5.36 23.88 -9.91
C GLU A 218 -4.16 24.64 -9.30
N GLN A 219 -4.15 24.81 -7.98
CA GLN A 219 -3.05 25.46 -7.27
C GLN A 219 -1.73 24.70 -7.47
N ILE A 220 -1.73 23.36 -7.35
CA ILE A 220 -0.51 22.56 -7.53
C ILE A 220 -0.02 22.62 -8.97
N THR A 221 -0.91 22.46 -9.95
CA THR A 221 -0.55 22.54 -11.38
C THR A 221 -0.02 23.93 -11.73
N GLY A 222 -0.70 24.98 -11.27
CA GLY A 222 -0.27 26.37 -11.45
C GLY A 222 1.09 26.62 -10.84
N PHE A 223 1.30 26.22 -9.58
CA PHE A 223 2.59 26.32 -8.91
C PHE A 223 3.72 25.61 -9.68
N GLY A 224 3.49 24.37 -10.11
CA GLY A 224 4.47 23.59 -10.88
C GLY A 224 4.88 24.30 -12.17
N ALA A 225 3.91 24.75 -12.97
CA ALA A 225 4.16 25.46 -14.22
C ALA A 225 4.89 26.79 -14.00
N HIS A 226 4.52 27.55 -12.96
CA HIS A 226 5.19 28.80 -12.61
C HIS A 226 6.62 28.58 -12.14
N LEU A 227 6.87 27.56 -11.31
CA LEU A 227 8.20 27.21 -10.84
C LEU A 227 9.10 26.80 -12.02
N ASP A 228 8.61 25.93 -12.90
CA ASP A 228 9.35 25.44 -14.06
C ASP A 228 9.72 26.60 -15.01
N ARG A 229 8.77 27.50 -15.28
CA ARG A 229 9.03 28.71 -16.06
C ARG A 229 10.11 29.60 -15.42
N ALA A 230 10.04 29.81 -14.11
CA ALA A 230 10.98 30.65 -13.39
C ALA A 230 12.40 30.05 -13.39
N VAL A 231 12.50 28.73 -13.22
CA VAL A 231 13.74 27.97 -13.30
C VAL A 231 14.35 28.08 -14.70
N LEU A 232 13.59 27.72 -15.73
CA LEU A 232 14.07 27.76 -17.13
C LEU A 232 14.48 29.17 -17.55
N SER A 233 13.73 30.20 -17.14
CA SER A 233 14.10 31.60 -17.39
C SER A 233 15.42 31.98 -16.71
N ALA A 234 15.66 31.50 -15.49
CA ALA A 234 16.94 31.72 -14.81
C ALA A 234 18.11 31.01 -15.51
N LEU A 235 17.90 29.78 -16.00
CA LEU A 235 18.92 29.05 -16.76
C LEU A 235 19.27 29.77 -18.07
N LEU A 236 18.28 30.15 -18.87
CA LEU A 236 18.48 30.87 -20.13
C LEU A 236 19.16 32.22 -19.90
N HIS A 237 18.68 33.00 -18.93
CA HIS A 237 19.28 34.29 -18.61
C HIS A 237 20.75 34.16 -18.20
N THR A 238 21.09 33.11 -17.43
CA THR A 238 22.48 32.84 -17.04
C THR A 238 23.37 32.61 -18.25
N LEU A 239 22.90 31.85 -19.25
CA LEU A 239 23.65 31.61 -20.49
C LEU A 239 23.77 32.90 -21.34
N GLN A 240 22.69 33.68 -21.44
CA GLN A 240 22.69 34.96 -22.15
C GLN A 240 23.61 36.01 -21.51
N GLN A 241 23.69 36.04 -20.17
CA GLN A 241 24.66 36.87 -19.44
C GLN A 241 26.10 36.51 -19.77
N ALA A 242 26.36 35.25 -20.15
CA ALA A 242 27.66 34.79 -20.61
C ALA A 242 27.90 35.04 -22.12
N GLY A 243 26.97 35.73 -22.81
CA GLY A 243 27.11 36.14 -24.21
C GLY A 243 26.69 35.10 -25.25
N VAL A 244 26.04 34.01 -24.84
CA VAL A 244 25.57 32.94 -25.74
C VAL A 244 24.04 32.92 -25.83
N LEU A 245 23.47 32.37 -26.91
CA LEU A 245 22.01 32.19 -27.07
C LEU A 245 21.16 33.50 -27.01
N THR A 246 21.74 34.64 -27.35
CA THR A 246 21.04 35.95 -27.43
C THR A 246 20.44 36.24 -28.81
N ASP A 247 20.96 35.60 -29.86
CA ASP A 247 20.51 35.73 -31.24
C ASP A 247 19.84 34.42 -31.71
N PRO A 248 18.53 34.43 -32.01
CA PRO A 248 17.81 33.24 -32.50
C PRO A 248 18.32 32.72 -33.85
N SER A 249 18.94 33.57 -34.67
CA SER A 249 19.44 33.19 -36.00
C SER A 249 20.78 32.47 -35.93
N ARG A 250 21.54 32.65 -34.85
CA ARG A 250 22.85 32.02 -34.66
C ARG A 250 22.72 30.63 -34.03
N GLY A 251 23.22 29.63 -34.74
CA GLY A 251 23.41 28.29 -34.21
C GLY A 251 24.72 28.16 -33.44
N TRP A 252 24.68 27.56 -32.26
CA TRP A 252 25.84 27.29 -31.41
C TRP A 252 26.07 25.78 -31.30
N SER A 253 27.29 25.32 -31.54
CA SER A 253 27.66 23.97 -31.11
C SER A 253 27.80 23.91 -29.59
N GLU A 254 27.58 22.75 -28.97
CA GLU A 254 27.75 22.59 -27.53
C GLU A 254 29.17 22.98 -27.08
N ALA A 255 30.20 22.58 -27.83
CA ALA A 255 31.59 22.90 -27.52
C ALA A 255 31.88 24.42 -27.57
N GLU A 256 31.37 25.11 -28.59
CA GLU A 256 31.51 26.57 -28.73
C GLU A 256 30.79 27.30 -27.58
N LEU A 257 29.58 26.85 -27.22
CA LEU A 257 28.80 27.42 -26.14
C LEU A 257 29.53 27.27 -24.79
N LEU A 258 29.98 26.06 -24.47
CA LEU A 258 30.69 25.77 -23.23
C LEU A 258 32.00 26.57 -23.11
N ALA A 259 32.72 26.75 -24.22
CA ALA A 259 33.94 27.55 -24.26
C ALA A 259 33.64 29.04 -24.07
N THR A 260 32.66 29.58 -24.80
CA THR A 260 32.29 31.00 -24.75
C THR A 260 31.74 31.39 -23.39
N ALA A 261 30.91 30.54 -22.79
CA ALA A 261 30.35 30.76 -21.46
C ALA A 261 31.33 30.43 -20.30
N LEU A 262 32.60 30.13 -20.62
CA LEU A 262 33.66 29.82 -19.65
C LEU A 262 33.27 28.69 -18.66
N VAL A 263 32.57 27.67 -19.16
CA VAL A 263 32.08 26.57 -18.33
C VAL A 263 33.23 25.64 -17.94
N THR A 264 33.45 25.50 -16.64
CA THR A 264 34.47 24.59 -16.11
C THR A 264 34.18 23.13 -16.47
N PRO A 265 35.20 22.26 -16.65
CA PRO A 265 35.01 20.86 -17.01
C PRO A 265 34.04 20.10 -16.07
N ALA A 266 34.08 20.40 -14.78
CA ALA A 266 33.20 19.79 -13.77
C ALA A 266 31.71 20.14 -13.96
N GLN A 267 31.39 21.27 -14.60
CA GLN A 267 30.01 21.74 -14.78
C GLN A 267 29.44 21.43 -16.17
N ARG A 268 30.25 20.99 -17.14
CA ARG A 268 29.78 20.68 -18.51
C ARG A 268 28.59 19.70 -18.54
N PRO A 269 28.58 18.58 -17.78
CA PRO A 269 27.43 17.67 -17.79
C PRO A 269 26.14 18.32 -17.28
N ARG A 270 26.24 19.33 -16.40
CA ARG A 270 25.09 20.06 -15.88
C ARG A 270 24.56 21.03 -16.93
N VAL A 271 25.45 21.76 -17.61
CA VAL A 271 25.05 22.69 -18.69
C VAL A 271 24.44 21.93 -19.87
N GLY A 272 24.94 20.75 -20.23
CA GLY A 272 24.29 19.89 -21.21
C GLY A 272 22.83 19.59 -20.86
N ARG A 273 22.55 19.24 -19.60
CA ARG A 273 21.15 19.05 -19.12
C ARG A 273 20.32 20.31 -19.17
N TRP A 274 20.92 21.49 -18.93
CA TRP A 274 20.22 22.77 -19.07
C TRP A 274 19.81 23.01 -20.51
N LEU A 275 20.72 22.81 -21.47
CA LEU A 275 20.42 22.95 -22.89
C LEU A 275 19.32 21.98 -23.34
N ASP A 276 19.41 20.72 -22.90
CA ASP A 276 18.37 19.75 -23.20
C ASP A 276 17.01 20.17 -22.61
N ALA A 277 16.96 20.64 -21.36
CA ALA A 277 15.72 21.11 -20.73
C ALA A 277 15.15 22.35 -21.43
N LEU A 278 15.99 23.36 -21.71
CA LEU A 278 15.57 24.57 -22.42
C LEU A 278 15.01 24.23 -23.81
N ALA A 279 15.62 23.29 -24.53
CA ALA A 279 15.14 22.84 -25.83
C ALA A 279 13.82 22.06 -25.73
N ARG A 280 13.72 21.11 -24.79
CA ARG A 280 12.49 20.32 -24.55
C ARG A 280 11.29 21.21 -24.22
N HIS A 281 11.52 22.28 -23.46
CA HIS A 281 10.48 23.23 -23.07
C HIS A 281 10.29 24.39 -24.07
N GLY A 282 10.99 24.37 -25.21
CA GLY A 282 10.79 25.32 -26.31
C GLY A 282 11.33 26.73 -26.06
N LEU A 283 12.22 26.93 -25.09
CA LEU A 283 12.89 28.21 -24.87
C LEU A 283 14.05 28.44 -25.85
N ILE A 284 14.63 27.36 -26.37
CA ILE A 284 15.65 27.37 -27.42
C ILE A 284 15.30 26.30 -28.45
N THR A 285 15.88 26.38 -29.64
CA THR A 285 15.68 25.35 -30.67
C THR A 285 16.94 24.48 -30.79
N ARG A 286 16.76 23.16 -30.88
CA ARG A 286 17.83 22.20 -31.18
C ARG A 286 17.66 21.70 -32.60
N GLN A 287 18.67 21.89 -33.44
CA GLN A 287 18.72 21.40 -34.82
C GLN A 287 19.86 20.39 -34.98
N ASP A 288 19.69 19.45 -35.92
CA ASP A 288 20.77 18.52 -36.28
C ASP A 288 21.80 19.25 -37.16
N GLY A 289 23.03 19.39 -36.66
CA GLY A 289 24.16 19.98 -37.38
C GLY A 289 25.01 18.93 -38.12
N GLY A 290 24.54 17.68 -38.23
CA GLY A 290 25.25 16.61 -38.91
C GLY A 290 26.58 16.27 -38.23
N ALA A 291 27.69 16.38 -38.97
CA ALA A 291 29.03 16.03 -38.47
C ALA A 291 29.52 16.90 -37.29
N GLN A 292 28.90 18.06 -37.07
CA GLN A 292 29.23 18.97 -35.96
C GLN A 292 28.42 18.71 -34.68
N GLY A 293 27.49 17.76 -34.72
CA GLY A 293 26.56 17.50 -33.62
C GLY A 293 25.39 18.50 -33.58
N PRO A 294 24.59 18.50 -32.50
CA PRO A 294 23.42 19.37 -32.38
C PRO A 294 23.82 20.85 -32.30
N LEU A 295 23.10 21.69 -33.05
CA LEU A 295 23.20 23.14 -33.00
C LEU A 295 22.05 23.72 -32.17
N PHE A 296 22.38 24.62 -31.25
CA PHE A 296 21.43 25.28 -30.36
C PHE A 296 21.22 26.73 -30.79
N HIS A 297 19.96 27.10 -31.02
CA HIS A 297 19.56 28.45 -31.39
C HIS A 297 18.86 29.13 -30.22
N GLY A 298 19.32 30.33 -29.89
CA GLY A 298 18.83 31.07 -28.74
C GLY A 298 17.43 31.66 -28.90
N ALA A 299 17.09 32.53 -27.96
CA ALA A 299 15.88 33.36 -27.99
C ALA A 299 16.29 34.82 -27.87
N PRO A 300 15.39 35.78 -28.16
CA PRO A 300 15.64 37.18 -27.83
C PRO A 300 16.10 37.34 -26.37
N GLU A 301 17.02 38.26 -26.14
CA GLU A 301 17.62 38.46 -24.82
C GLU A 301 16.55 38.72 -23.75
N ILE A 302 16.59 37.94 -22.67
CA ILE A 302 15.73 38.13 -21.51
C ILE A 302 16.47 38.91 -20.42
N THR A 303 15.77 39.87 -19.82
CA THR A 303 16.35 40.74 -18.79
C THR A 303 16.25 40.14 -17.40
N ALA A 304 17.06 40.64 -16.46
CA ALA A 304 16.92 40.29 -15.05
C ALA A 304 15.53 40.64 -14.48
N ALA A 305 14.85 41.66 -15.04
CA ALA A 305 13.47 41.98 -14.68
C ALA A 305 12.51 40.86 -15.12
N HIS A 306 12.66 40.34 -16.33
CA HIS A 306 11.86 39.20 -16.82
C HIS A 306 11.99 37.98 -15.91
N VAL A 307 13.21 37.65 -15.48
CA VAL A 307 13.42 36.52 -14.54
C VAL A 307 12.72 36.78 -13.21
N ARG A 308 12.81 37.99 -12.64
CA ARG A 308 12.10 38.34 -11.39
C ARG A 308 10.58 38.20 -11.53
N GLU A 309 10.03 38.67 -12.64
CA GLU A 309 8.60 38.56 -12.95
C GLU A 309 8.15 37.10 -13.08
N ALA A 310 8.99 36.24 -13.67
CA ALA A 310 8.70 34.81 -13.79
C ALA A 310 8.61 34.10 -12.41
N TRP A 311 9.35 34.55 -11.41
CA TRP A 311 9.29 34.00 -10.05
C TRP A 311 8.04 34.41 -9.27
N ARG A 312 7.41 35.57 -9.58
CA ARG A 312 6.33 36.13 -8.76
C ARG A 312 5.14 35.16 -8.61
N PRO A 313 4.56 34.58 -9.68
CA PRO A 313 3.41 33.69 -9.54
C PRO A 313 3.71 32.42 -8.74
N ALA A 314 4.95 31.91 -8.82
CA ALA A 314 5.38 30.74 -8.03
C ALA A 314 5.47 31.09 -6.53
N VAL A 315 5.94 32.30 -6.19
CA VAL A 315 6.00 32.80 -4.80
C VAL A 315 4.61 33.00 -4.23
N GLU A 316 3.69 33.60 -5.00
CA GLU A 316 2.31 33.81 -4.59
C GLU A 316 1.60 32.47 -4.33
N SER A 317 1.70 31.53 -5.28
CA SER A 317 1.10 30.19 -5.14
C SER A 317 1.68 29.41 -3.95
N TRP A 318 2.98 29.59 -3.67
CA TRP A 318 3.65 28.95 -2.54
C TRP A 318 3.21 29.50 -1.19
N ALA A 319 3.06 30.83 -1.10
CA ALA A 319 2.60 31.52 0.09
C ALA A 319 1.15 31.17 0.45
N ASP A 320 0.35 30.75 -0.53
CA ASP A 320 -1.04 30.31 -0.36
C ASP A 320 -1.17 28.86 0.16
N GLY A 321 -0.26 28.42 1.04
CA GLY A 321 -0.41 27.18 1.80
C GLY A 321 0.34 25.93 1.30
N LEU A 322 1.20 26.04 0.28
CA LEU A 322 2.01 24.89 -0.18
C LEU A 322 3.24 24.61 0.68
N GLY A 323 3.74 25.60 1.43
CA GLY A 323 4.84 25.38 2.34
C GLY A 323 5.41 26.67 2.95
N THR A 324 6.55 26.54 3.64
CA THR A 324 7.16 27.68 4.32
C THR A 324 8.07 28.48 3.37
N ALA A 325 8.03 29.81 3.46
CA ALA A 325 8.83 30.71 2.59
C ALA A 325 10.34 30.35 2.49
N PRO A 326 11.03 29.94 3.59
CA PRO A 326 12.46 29.63 3.53
C PRO A 326 12.86 28.53 2.53
N VAL A 327 11.94 27.62 2.20
CA VAL A 327 12.17 26.54 1.24
C VAL A 327 12.29 27.11 -0.18
N LEU A 328 11.29 27.86 -0.64
CA LEU A 328 11.31 28.45 -1.99
C LEU A 328 12.42 29.50 -2.13
N ASP A 329 12.65 30.31 -1.09
CA ASP A 329 13.73 31.31 -1.09
C ASP A 329 15.12 30.69 -1.22
N ARG A 330 15.29 29.44 -0.79
CA ARG A 330 16.55 28.72 -1.01
C ARG A 330 16.80 28.49 -2.49
N VAL A 331 15.80 28.00 -3.24
CA VAL A 331 15.93 27.77 -4.68
C VAL A 331 16.14 29.07 -5.43
N ARG A 332 15.39 30.13 -5.07
CA ARG A 332 15.59 31.47 -5.65
C ARG A 332 17.01 31.98 -5.44
N ARG A 333 17.57 31.82 -4.25
CA ARG A 333 18.98 32.19 -3.97
C ARG A 333 19.98 31.32 -4.74
N SER A 334 19.68 30.04 -4.94
CA SER A 334 20.53 29.19 -5.80
C SER A 334 20.52 29.66 -7.26
N ALA A 335 19.38 30.15 -7.78
CA ALA A 335 19.29 30.71 -9.13
C ALA A 335 20.22 31.93 -9.32
N LEU A 336 20.36 32.78 -8.31
CA LEU A 336 21.28 33.93 -8.34
C LEU A 336 22.76 33.55 -8.35
N ARG A 337 23.09 32.29 -8.02
CA ARG A 337 24.47 31.78 -7.94
C ARG A 337 24.91 31.06 -9.21
N LEU A 338 24.00 30.87 -10.18
CA LEU A 338 24.28 30.13 -11.41
C LEU A 338 25.46 30.68 -12.23
N PRO A 339 25.66 32.01 -12.40
CA PRO A 339 26.83 32.51 -13.11
C PRO A 339 28.16 32.08 -12.48
N LYS A 340 28.27 32.20 -11.15
CA LYS A 340 29.46 31.79 -10.39
C LYS A 340 29.66 30.27 -10.35
N LEU A 341 28.55 29.53 -10.45
CA LEU A 341 28.59 28.08 -10.57
C LEU A 341 29.20 27.66 -11.91
N LEU A 342 28.84 28.30 -13.03
CA LEU A 342 29.38 27.99 -14.36
C LEU A 342 30.91 28.12 -14.39
N THR A 343 31.43 29.23 -13.86
CA THR A 343 32.85 29.56 -13.82
C THR A 343 33.62 28.81 -12.74
N GLY A 344 32.93 28.04 -11.88
CA GLY A 344 33.54 27.30 -10.77
C GLY A 344 33.99 28.18 -9.60
N GLU A 345 33.65 29.47 -9.59
CA GLU A 345 33.86 30.37 -8.44
C GLU A 345 33.08 29.92 -7.21
N GLU A 346 32.01 29.14 -7.40
CA GLU A 346 31.26 28.55 -6.31
C GLU A 346 30.91 27.08 -6.53
N ALA A 347 31.04 26.28 -5.46
CA ALA A 347 30.68 24.87 -5.48
C ALA A 347 29.15 24.66 -5.50
N PRO A 348 28.67 23.58 -6.16
CA PRO A 348 27.29 23.12 -6.01
C PRO A 348 26.93 22.91 -4.54
N ARG A 349 25.67 23.17 -4.16
CA ARG A 349 25.17 22.86 -2.81
C ARG A 349 23.99 21.87 -2.90
N PRO A 350 24.29 20.55 -3.00
CA PRO A 350 23.28 19.53 -3.29
C PRO A 350 22.36 19.17 -2.10
N ALA A 351 22.63 19.69 -0.89
CA ALA A 351 21.94 19.25 0.33
C ALA A 351 20.52 19.87 0.54
N ALA A 352 19.83 20.24 -0.52
CA ALA A 352 18.48 20.79 -0.43
C ALA A 352 17.49 19.88 -1.15
N ALA A 353 16.58 19.29 -0.39
CA ALA A 353 15.49 18.52 -0.96
C ALA A 353 14.66 19.38 -1.95
N PRO A 354 14.09 18.79 -3.01
CA PRO A 354 13.28 19.50 -3.99
C PRO A 354 12.16 20.32 -3.35
N VAL A 355 11.77 21.44 -3.96
CA VAL A 355 10.70 22.29 -3.40
C VAL A 355 9.37 21.53 -3.38
N ARG A 356 9.09 20.77 -4.44
CA ARG A 356 7.88 19.94 -4.52
C ARG A 356 7.90 18.81 -3.48
N TRP A 357 9.08 18.29 -3.12
CA TRP A 357 9.22 17.36 -2.00
C TRP A 357 8.84 18.01 -0.67
N ALA A 358 9.32 19.23 -0.42
CA ALA A 358 8.99 19.95 0.81
C ALA A 358 7.48 20.23 0.94
N ALA A 359 6.78 20.50 -0.17
CA ALA A 359 5.31 20.62 -0.19
C ALA A 359 4.62 19.28 0.10
N ALA A 360 5.12 18.18 -0.46
CA ALA A 360 4.56 16.85 -0.24
C ALA A 360 4.94 16.24 1.13
N ARG A 361 5.98 16.76 1.81
CA ARG A 361 6.59 16.16 3.00
C ARG A 361 5.60 15.92 4.14
N GLY A 362 4.67 16.84 4.37
CA GLY A 362 3.64 16.68 5.40
C GLY A 362 2.75 15.47 5.10
N TYR A 363 2.21 15.41 3.88
CA TYR A 363 1.34 14.34 3.41
C TYR A 363 2.08 12.99 3.35
N LEU A 364 3.19 12.91 2.61
CA LEU A 364 3.94 11.67 2.42
C LEU A 364 4.59 11.19 3.72
N GLY A 365 5.05 12.11 4.57
CA GLY A 365 5.58 11.77 5.89
C GLY A 365 4.52 11.21 6.84
N ALA A 366 3.29 11.74 6.81
CA ALA A 366 2.18 11.19 7.60
C ALA A 366 1.71 9.83 7.08
N ALA A 367 1.66 9.64 5.76
CA ALA A 367 1.37 8.36 5.14
C ALA A 367 2.43 7.32 5.50
N LEU A 368 3.70 7.64 5.29
CA LEU A 368 4.85 6.79 5.63
C LEU A 368 4.85 6.40 7.11
N GLY A 369 4.71 7.37 8.02
CA GLY A 369 4.69 7.11 9.45
C GLY A 369 3.52 6.23 9.87
N THR A 370 2.36 6.34 9.20
CA THR A 370 1.20 5.48 9.46
C THR A 370 1.43 4.05 8.99
N LEU A 371 2.03 3.84 7.82
CA LEU A 371 2.38 2.51 7.30
C LEU A 371 3.42 1.80 8.20
N VAL A 372 4.45 2.53 8.64
CA VAL A 372 5.46 2.00 9.57
C VAL A 372 4.80 1.61 10.89
N ARG A 373 3.95 2.48 11.45
CA ARG A 373 3.25 2.20 12.70
C ARG A 373 2.31 1.00 12.59
N ALA A 374 1.54 0.90 11.50
CA ALA A 374 0.64 -0.24 11.29
C ALA A 374 1.42 -1.56 11.25
N THR A 375 2.56 -1.58 10.56
CA THR A 375 3.44 -2.75 10.50
C THR A 375 3.95 -3.14 11.89
N ALA A 376 4.37 -2.16 12.70
CA ALA A 376 4.83 -2.38 14.07
C ALA A 376 3.72 -2.83 15.02
N GLU A 377 2.49 -2.35 14.86
CA GLU A 377 1.35 -2.73 15.69
C GLU A 377 0.88 -4.17 15.43
N THR A 378 1.07 -4.69 14.21
CA THR A 378 0.71 -6.05 13.81
C THR A 378 1.84 -7.06 13.92
N HIS A 379 3.03 -6.65 14.37
CA HIS A 379 4.18 -7.53 14.49
C HIS A 379 4.07 -8.40 15.75
N ASP A 380 3.69 -9.66 15.56
CA ASP A 380 3.51 -10.66 16.63
C ASP A 380 4.70 -11.62 16.77
N GLY A 381 5.79 -11.38 16.03
CA GLY A 381 6.97 -12.22 16.05
C GLY A 381 7.78 -12.14 17.36
N PRO A 382 8.48 -13.22 17.76
CA PRO A 382 9.28 -13.24 19.00
C PRO A 382 10.55 -12.38 18.92
N ARG A 383 10.95 -11.94 17.73
CA ARG A 383 12.12 -11.07 17.48
C ARG A 383 11.66 -9.62 17.28
N PRO A 384 12.50 -8.61 17.59
CA PRO A 384 12.20 -7.23 17.27
C PRO A 384 11.92 -7.04 15.78
N LEU A 385 10.99 -6.15 15.45
CA LEU A 385 10.75 -5.70 14.09
C LEU A 385 11.99 -4.93 13.60
N ARG A 386 12.63 -5.39 12.52
CA ARG A 386 13.81 -4.73 11.97
C ARG A 386 13.41 -3.78 10.86
N VAL A 387 13.66 -2.49 11.06
CA VAL A 387 13.34 -1.41 10.12
C VAL A 387 14.62 -0.76 9.62
N LEU A 388 14.90 -0.83 8.32
CA LEU A 388 16.00 -0.12 7.67
C LEU A 388 15.50 1.16 7.01
N GLU A 389 16.07 2.32 7.35
CA GLU A 389 15.80 3.60 6.68
C GLU A 389 17.06 4.08 5.93
N LEU A 390 17.01 3.99 4.60
CA LEU A 390 18.02 4.48 3.66
C LEU A 390 17.63 5.90 3.24
N ASP A 391 18.57 6.84 3.40
CA ASP A 391 18.41 8.29 3.16
C ASP A 391 17.54 9.04 4.20
N ARG A 392 18.20 9.86 5.02
CA ARG A 392 17.53 10.74 5.99
C ARG A 392 17.57 12.21 5.57
N ASP A 393 16.42 12.86 5.66
CA ASP A 393 16.29 14.31 5.63
C ASP A 393 16.31 14.85 7.07
N GLY A 394 17.50 15.01 7.66
CA GLY A 394 17.68 15.63 8.98
C GLY A 394 17.82 14.64 10.16
N ALA A 395 17.69 15.16 11.39
CA ALA A 395 17.97 14.41 12.61
C ALA A 395 16.78 13.58 13.14
N GLU A 396 15.55 13.97 12.83
CA GLU A 396 14.32 13.28 13.28
C GLU A 396 13.42 12.99 12.06
N THR A 397 13.30 11.72 11.70
CA THR A 397 12.55 11.27 10.51
C THR A 397 11.09 10.92 10.85
N ALA A 398 10.25 10.78 9.81
CA ALA A 398 8.88 10.29 10.02
C ALA A 398 8.86 8.85 10.56
N VAL A 399 9.83 8.03 10.16
CA VAL A 399 10.02 6.65 10.63
C VAL A 399 10.39 6.65 12.12
N ALA A 400 11.40 7.42 12.52
CA ALA A 400 11.83 7.53 13.92
C ALA A 400 10.68 7.97 14.84
N ARG A 401 9.90 8.98 14.42
CA ARG A 401 8.71 9.45 15.16
C ARG A 401 7.62 8.38 15.25
N ALA A 402 7.38 7.63 14.18
CA ALA A 402 6.38 6.57 14.16
C ALA A 402 6.73 5.44 15.14
N LEU A 403 8.00 5.05 15.19
CA LEU A 403 8.50 4.00 16.10
C LEU A 403 8.52 4.47 17.57
N ALA A 404 8.74 5.76 17.83
CA ALA A 404 8.80 6.32 19.19
C ALA A 404 7.41 6.51 19.87
N ALA A 405 6.31 6.53 19.10
CA ALA A 405 5.03 7.06 19.58
C ALA A 405 4.18 6.13 20.50
N ARG A 406 4.53 4.84 20.73
CA ARG A 406 3.68 3.87 21.47
C ARG A 406 4.44 2.72 22.19
N PRO A 407 3.79 1.95 23.11
CA PRO A 407 4.46 1.21 24.19
C PRO A 407 5.06 -0.16 23.86
N ARG A 408 4.94 -0.69 22.64
CA ARG A 408 5.60 -1.97 22.28
C ARG A 408 6.99 -1.69 21.71
N GLN A 409 7.97 -1.72 22.60
CA GLN A 409 9.37 -1.33 22.37
C GLN A 409 10.20 -2.29 21.50
N ASN A 410 9.61 -3.27 20.82
CA ASN A 410 10.41 -4.30 20.14
C ASN A 410 10.58 -4.00 18.65
N ALA A 411 11.18 -2.85 18.32
CA ALA A 411 11.59 -2.51 16.96
C ALA A 411 13.02 -1.98 16.93
N ASP A 412 13.85 -2.57 16.07
CA ASP A 412 15.23 -2.16 15.83
C ASP A 412 15.26 -1.24 14.60
N HIS A 413 15.58 0.03 14.80
CA HIS A 413 15.70 1.01 13.72
C HIS A 413 17.16 1.12 13.27
N HIS A 414 17.41 0.70 12.03
CA HIS A 414 18.73 0.71 11.39
C HIS A 414 18.81 1.83 10.35
N LEU A 415 19.95 2.53 10.33
CA LEU A 415 20.25 3.61 9.38
C LEU A 415 21.23 3.18 8.28
N ALA A 416 21.73 1.95 8.36
CA ALA A 416 22.61 1.34 7.38
C ALA A 416 22.42 -0.18 7.41
N PRO A 417 22.64 -0.88 6.28
CA PRO A 417 22.63 -2.34 6.24
C PRO A 417 23.70 -2.91 7.17
N ASP A 418 23.34 -3.89 7.98
CA ASP A 418 24.26 -4.63 8.85
C ASP A 418 24.56 -6.04 8.33
N GLY A 419 24.16 -6.33 7.09
CA GLY A 419 24.27 -7.63 6.45
C GLY A 419 23.10 -8.58 6.76
N GLY A 420 22.18 -8.20 7.64
CA GLY A 420 20.95 -8.95 7.89
C GLY A 420 19.79 -8.57 6.95
N ARG A 421 18.71 -9.35 7.03
CA ARG A 421 17.43 -9.05 6.36
C ARG A 421 16.50 -8.24 7.28
N TYR A 422 15.66 -7.40 6.68
CA TYR A 422 14.78 -6.45 7.34
C TYR A 422 13.30 -6.75 7.08
N ASP A 423 12.45 -6.49 8.07
CA ASP A 423 11.00 -6.63 7.93
C ASP A 423 10.40 -5.44 7.17
N VAL A 424 11.01 -4.26 7.33
CA VAL A 424 10.64 -3.04 6.61
C VAL A 424 11.88 -2.34 6.09
N VAL A 425 11.88 -1.99 4.80
CA VAL A 425 12.90 -1.13 4.19
C VAL A 425 12.21 0.15 3.73
N VAL A 426 12.74 1.30 4.14
CA VAL A 426 12.30 2.64 3.74
C VAL A 426 13.43 3.27 2.95
N ALA A 427 13.15 3.79 1.76
CA ALA A 427 14.17 4.40 0.90
C ALA A 427 13.60 5.58 0.10
N THR A 428 14.49 6.50 -0.30
CA THR A 428 14.17 7.54 -1.29
C THR A 428 14.93 7.27 -2.58
N ALA A 429 14.21 7.06 -3.67
CA ALA A 429 14.78 6.68 -4.95
C ALA A 429 15.65 7.79 -5.54
N ALA A 430 16.85 7.41 -5.99
CA ALA A 430 17.82 8.32 -6.60
C ALA A 430 18.11 8.00 -8.07
N GLY A 431 17.78 6.79 -8.53
CA GLY A 431 18.20 6.25 -9.81
C GLY A 431 17.08 5.64 -10.64
N ARG A 432 17.45 4.64 -11.45
CA ARG A 432 16.53 3.93 -12.35
C ARG A 432 15.83 2.79 -11.61
N PRO A 433 14.50 2.62 -11.79
CA PRO A 433 13.73 1.56 -11.16
C PRO A 433 14.37 0.18 -11.31
N ASP A 434 14.79 -0.18 -12.52
CA ASP A 434 15.31 -1.51 -12.86
C ASP A 434 16.60 -1.91 -12.11
N GLY A 435 17.40 -0.94 -11.69
CA GLY A 435 18.64 -1.19 -10.95
C GLY A 435 18.49 -1.06 -9.44
N GLU A 436 17.67 -0.11 -9.00
CA GLU A 436 17.55 0.25 -7.58
C GLU A 436 16.58 -0.68 -6.84
N VAL A 437 15.45 -1.05 -7.47
CA VAL A 437 14.42 -1.86 -6.83
C VAL A 437 14.93 -3.25 -6.44
N PRO A 438 15.62 -4.02 -7.30
CA PRO A 438 16.14 -5.33 -6.91
C PRO A 438 17.07 -5.27 -5.69
N ALA A 439 17.97 -4.27 -5.65
CA ALA A 439 18.91 -4.09 -4.55
C ALA A 439 18.23 -3.80 -3.21
N LEU A 440 17.09 -3.07 -3.24
CA LEU A 440 16.28 -2.79 -2.05
C LEU A 440 15.48 -4.01 -1.61
N VAL A 441 14.90 -4.76 -2.56
CA VAL A 441 14.18 -6.01 -2.28
C VAL A 441 15.13 -7.08 -1.69
N ASP A 442 16.39 -7.11 -2.13
CA ASP A 442 17.42 -7.98 -1.57
C ASP A 442 17.78 -7.69 -0.11
N GLN A 443 17.31 -6.57 0.47
CA GLN A 443 17.44 -6.31 1.91
C GLN A 443 16.27 -6.88 2.71
N LEU A 444 15.15 -7.23 2.08
CA LEU A 444 13.93 -7.66 2.77
C LEU A 444 13.99 -9.15 3.17
N ALA A 445 13.42 -9.43 4.35
CA ALA A 445 13.05 -10.78 4.74
C ALA A 445 11.80 -11.22 3.95
N PRO A 446 11.54 -12.54 3.82
CA PRO A 446 10.29 -13.04 3.23
C PRO A 446 9.07 -12.43 3.92
N GLY A 447 8.07 -11.98 3.15
CA GLY A 447 6.91 -11.25 3.68
C GLY A 447 7.17 -9.79 4.06
N GLY A 448 8.41 -9.29 3.94
CA GLY A 448 8.81 -7.94 4.28
C GLY A 448 8.20 -6.86 3.37
N ARG A 449 8.21 -5.61 3.85
CA ARG A 449 7.60 -4.46 3.17
C ARG A 449 8.65 -3.45 2.70
N LEU A 450 8.55 -3.03 1.44
CA LEU A 450 9.30 -1.90 0.89
C LEU A 450 8.41 -0.65 0.86
N LEU A 451 8.89 0.44 1.46
CA LEU A 451 8.29 1.77 1.42
C LEU A 451 9.24 2.71 0.67
N LEU A 452 8.99 2.89 -0.62
CA LEU A 452 9.88 3.64 -1.52
C LEU A 452 9.27 4.99 -1.89
N LEU A 453 9.96 6.07 -1.54
CA LEU A 453 9.61 7.43 -1.97
C LEU A 453 10.34 7.72 -3.26
N ALA A 454 9.63 8.02 -4.35
CA ALA A 454 10.27 8.26 -5.64
C ALA A 454 9.67 9.47 -6.39
N PRO A 455 10.50 10.22 -7.13
CA PRO A 455 10.03 11.22 -8.07
C PRO A 455 9.35 10.53 -9.27
N VAL A 456 8.10 10.89 -9.52
CA VAL A 456 7.29 10.34 -10.63
C VAL A 456 7.15 11.30 -11.81
N THR A 457 7.55 12.56 -11.62
CA THR A 457 7.67 13.56 -12.69
C THR A 457 9.00 14.30 -12.56
N GLU A 458 9.51 14.80 -13.67
CA GLU A 458 10.74 15.59 -13.69
C GLU A 458 10.61 16.82 -12.76
N GLN A 459 11.71 17.14 -12.06
CA GLN A 459 11.79 18.26 -11.12
C GLN A 459 12.89 19.23 -11.56
N LEU A 460 12.52 20.27 -12.31
CA LEU A 460 13.49 21.18 -12.92
C LEU A 460 14.24 22.03 -11.90
N ASP A 461 13.67 22.29 -10.71
CA ASP A 461 14.33 23.06 -9.65
C ASP A 461 15.67 22.45 -9.21
N LEU A 462 15.85 21.15 -9.42
CA LEU A 462 17.11 20.44 -9.15
C LEU A 462 18.25 20.82 -10.10
N LEU A 463 17.93 21.29 -11.31
CA LEU A 463 18.92 21.83 -12.25
C LEU A 463 19.66 23.04 -11.67
N ILE A 464 19.03 23.75 -10.73
CA ILE A 464 19.58 24.94 -10.07
C ILE A 464 20.27 24.59 -8.74
N THR A 465 19.71 23.68 -7.95
CA THR A 465 20.31 23.29 -6.65
C THR A 465 21.52 22.39 -6.80
N GLY A 466 21.59 21.66 -7.92
CA GLY A 466 22.68 20.77 -8.26
C GLY A 466 22.58 19.37 -7.65
N ASP A 467 21.40 19.01 -7.11
CA ASP A 467 21.05 17.63 -6.83
C ASP A 467 20.78 16.88 -8.15
N HIS A 468 21.23 15.64 -8.24
CA HIS A 468 21.01 14.78 -9.39
C HIS A 468 19.82 13.84 -9.18
N ARG A 469 19.37 13.65 -7.93
CA ARG A 469 18.26 12.78 -7.54
C ARG A 469 16.94 13.36 -8.08
N GLY A 470 16.26 12.67 -9.00
CA GLY A 470 14.97 13.10 -9.55
C GLY A 470 15.00 13.94 -10.83
N LEU A 471 16.19 14.21 -11.39
CA LEU A 471 16.31 14.74 -12.75
C LEU A 471 15.92 13.71 -13.82
N THR A 472 16.07 12.42 -13.52
CA THR A 472 15.58 11.30 -14.33
C THR A 472 14.41 10.67 -13.60
N ALA A 473 13.32 11.42 -13.44
CA ALA A 473 12.09 10.88 -12.89
C ALA A 473 11.48 9.85 -13.83
N HIS A 474 10.84 8.85 -13.25
CA HIS A 474 10.19 7.77 -14.00
C HIS A 474 8.70 7.73 -13.65
N PRO A 475 7.79 7.55 -14.62
CA PRO A 475 6.36 7.44 -14.35
C PRO A 475 6.06 6.37 -13.30
N ALA A 476 4.97 6.55 -12.54
CA ALA A 476 4.58 5.61 -11.50
C ALA A 476 4.43 4.17 -12.01
N ASP A 477 3.95 3.99 -13.25
CA ASP A 477 3.80 2.68 -13.90
C ASP A 477 5.14 1.94 -14.04
N HIS A 478 6.22 2.67 -14.29
CA HIS A 478 7.54 2.08 -14.41
C HIS A 478 8.05 1.59 -13.04
N TRP A 479 7.86 2.38 -11.99
CA TRP A 479 8.17 1.95 -10.62
C TRP A 479 7.34 0.72 -10.21
N ARG A 480 6.04 0.70 -10.52
CA ARG A 480 5.17 -0.46 -10.27
C ARG A 480 5.63 -1.70 -11.03
N ALA A 481 6.00 -1.55 -12.30
CA ALA A 481 6.49 -2.65 -13.12
C ALA A 481 7.81 -3.22 -12.56
N ALA A 482 8.76 -2.37 -12.17
CA ALA A 482 10.02 -2.80 -11.58
C ALA A 482 9.82 -3.51 -10.23
N LEU A 483 8.94 -3.00 -9.36
CA LEU A 483 8.58 -3.65 -8.08
C LEU A 483 7.92 -5.02 -8.31
N THR A 484 7.02 -5.10 -9.27
CA THR A 484 6.37 -6.38 -9.65
C THR A 484 7.40 -7.38 -10.18
N ALA A 485 8.29 -6.94 -11.06
CA ALA A 485 9.36 -7.77 -11.62
C ALA A 485 10.37 -8.25 -10.56
N ALA A 486 10.57 -7.46 -9.50
CA ALA A 486 11.42 -7.81 -8.37
C ALA A 486 10.74 -8.73 -7.33
N GLY A 487 9.54 -9.27 -7.62
CA GLY A 487 8.87 -10.22 -6.73
C GLY A 487 7.95 -9.57 -5.69
N CYS A 488 7.48 -8.34 -5.92
CA CYS A 488 6.43 -7.72 -5.12
C CYS A 488 5.07 -7.80 -5.83
N PRO A 489 4.21 -8.81 -5.57
CA PRO A 489 2.97 -8.99 -6.32
C PRO A 489 1.92 -7.90 -6.05
N THR A 490 1.95 -7.31 -4.86
CA THR A 490 1.08 -6.18 -4.48
C THR A 490 1.92 -4.93 -4.30
N VAL A 491 1.64 -3.92 -5.14
CA VAL A 491 2.26 -2.59 -5.09
C VAL A 491 1.15 -1.54 -5.04
N LEU A 492 1.16 -0.72 -4.00
CA LEU A 492 0.23 0.39 -3.82
C LEU A 492 1.00 1.71 -3.95
N THR A 493 0.34 2.73 -4.50
CA THR A 493 0.92 4.07 -4.67
C THR A 493 0.11 5.09 -3.87
N LEU A 494 0.80 5.90 -3.08
CA LEU A 494 0.25 7.02 -2.33
C LEU A 494 0.92 8.32 -2.80
N PRO A 495 0.17 9.40 -3.06
CA PRO A 495 -1.29 9.48 -3.08
C PRO A 495 -1.91 8.56 -4.16
N ALA A 496 -3.16 8.16 -3.96
CA ALA A 496 -3.89 7.38 -4.96
C ALA A 496 -4.09 8.19 -6.26
N ASP A 497 -4.30 7.49 -7.37
CA ASP A 497 -4.55 8.12 -8.67
C ASP A 497 -5.71 9.13 -8.59
N GLY A 498 -5.50 10.31 -9.17
CA GLY A 498 -6.45 11.41 -9.13
C GLY A 498 -6.41 12.29 -7.88
N HIS A 499 -5.63 11.94 -6.86
CA HIS A 499 -5.48 12.81 -5.68
C HIS A 499 -4.60 14.04 -6.00
N PRO A 500 -4.98 15.28 -5.60
CA PRO A 500 -4.26 16.50 -5.95
C PRO A 500 -2.77 16.47 -5.60
N MET A 501 -2.41 15.92 -4.43
CA MET A 501 -1.02 15.81 -4.00
C MET A 501 -0.14 14.97 -4.95
N GLY A 502 -0.72 14.11 -5.78
CA GLY A 502 0.04 13.35 -6.80
C GLY A 502 0.65 14.26 -7.86
N LEU A 503 0.06 15.45 -8.08
CA LEU A 503 0.53 16.45 -9.04
C LEU A 503 1.84 17.15 -8.60
N LEU A 504 2.26 16.97 -7.34
CA LEU A 504 3.58 17.42 -6.89
C LEU A 504 4.73 16.55 -7.45
N GLY A 505 4.41 15.44 -8.11
CA GLY A 505 5.42 14.63 -8.80
C GLY A 505 6.21 13.72 -7.88
N GLN A 506 5.65 13.36 -6.72
CA GLN A 506 6.24 12.48 -5.73
C GLN A 506 5.25 11.35 -5.40
N GLY A 507 5.75 10.12 -5.37
CA GLY A 507 4.97 8.95 -5.00
C GLY A 507 5.64 8.17 -3.86
N LEU A 508 4.83 7.68 -2.93
CA LEU A 508 5.20 6.64 -1.96
C LEU A 508 4.65 5.31 -2.46
N PHE A 509 5.54 4.40 -2.82
CA PHE A 509 5.21 3.03 -3.20
C PHE A 509 5.30 2.15 -1.96
N ALA A 510 4.20 1.48 -1.61
CA ALA A 510 4.14 0.48 -0.57
C ALA A 510 4.00 -0.89 -1.23
N ALA A 511 5.03 -1.71 -1.09
CA ALA A 511 5.12 -3.03 -1.72
C ALA A 511 5.45 -4.11 -0.68
N ARG A 512 5.05 -5.34 -0.95
CA ARG A 512 5.35 -6.51 -0.12
C ARG A 512 6.04 -7.57 -0.98
N VAL A 513 7.08 -8.19 -0.45
CA VAL A 513 7.74 -9.36 -1.05
C VAL A 513 7.04 -10.63 -0.58
N ASP A 514 6.91 -11.62 -1.45
CA ASP A 514 6.37 -12.94 -1.08
C ASP A 514 7.30 -13.78 -0.19
#